data_AF-A0A9D7B786-F1
#
_entry.id   AF-A0A9D7B786-F1
#
_cell.length_a   1.000
_cell.length_b   1.000
_cell.length_c   1.000
_cell.angle_alpha   90.00
_cell.angle_beta   90.00
_cell.angle_gamma   90.00
#
_symmetry.space_group_name_H-M   'P 1'
#
loop_
_entity.id
_entity.type
_entity.pdbx_description
1 polymer ?
#
loop_
_entity_poly.entity_id
_entity_poly.type
_entity_poly.pdbx_seq_one_letter_code
_entity_poly.pdbx_strand_id
1 'polypeptide(L)'
;MRSFDGNTAVTYDLGASGSPVSGPQFGGNCAVGGPWMAGQNMPAGYQNSTFHGDYASGWIRRFMFNEQNQPVSVHDFATGLGAVVWIGAGPDGCVWYMKYNTNELRRICYTLAVNLPPVAVATQSVQYGPGPLTVNFNASGSSDPENGALTYFWNFGNGSPNSTLPNPSRTFTAPPGVPTTYTVTLTVTDNIGQTAIQQLIVSVNNTPPAVNITSIPLPAFYPVGIDTTFQLQAAVTDAEHGPAQLTYAWRTTLHHNTHTHPEPFDDNVSTSTVISGVGCDGETFFYVVSLTVTDAGGLSTTVQREIHPRCFAIAPTAIILASTSSGESPLAVTFDGTQSYDPGQIVSYAWDFGDGTSSTNATPSKTFTETGDPK
;
A
#
# COMPACT_ATOMS: atom_id res chain seq x y z
N MET A 1 14.76 2.47 -12.09
CA MET A 1 14.51 3.48 -13.15
C MET A 1 14.99 2.93 -14.47
N ARG A 2 14.22 3.01 -15.57
CA ARG A 2 14.67 2.60 -16.91
C ARG A 2 15.18 3.83 -17.68
N SER A 3 16.38 3.75 -18.25
CA SER A 3 17.01 4.72 -19.16
C SER A 3 17.17 4.06 -20.54
N PHE A 4 17.32 4.83 -21.61
CA PHE A 4 17.47 4.33 -22.97
C PHE A 4 18.73 4.94 -23.59
N ASP A 5 19.69 4.11 -24.00
CA ASP A 5 20.97 4.56 -24.56
C ASP A 5 20.92 4.80 -26.08
N GLY A 6 19.73 4.70 -26.67
CA GLY A 6 19.52 4.79 -28.11
C GLY A 6 19.25 3.44 -28.79
N ASN A 7 19.68 2.32 -28.19
CA ASN A 7 19.49 0.97 -28.73
C ASN A 7 18.92 -0.02 -27.70
N THR A 8 19.18 0.17 -26.40
CA THR A 8 18.81 -0.75 -25.32
C THR A 8 18.25 0.01 -24.13
N ALA A 9 17.21 -0.56 -23.50
CA ALA A 9 16.72 -0.07 -22.22
C ALA A 9 17.64 -0.56 -21.09
N VAL A 10 18.25 0.35 -20.37
CA VAL A 10 19.10 0.08 -19.20
C VAL A 10 18.28 0.33 -17.94
N THR A 11 18.36 -0.55 -16.94
CA THR A 11 17.67 -0.36 -15.65
C THR A 11 18.68 -0.07 -14.55
N TYR A 12 18.42 0.96 -13.76
CA TYR A 12 19.19 1.29 -12.56
C TYR A 12 18.36 1.04 -11.31
N ASP A 13 18.91 0.26 -10.38
CA ASP A 13 18.38 0.09 -9.03
C ASP A 13 18.91 1.22 -8.15
N LEU A 14 17.99 1.97 -7.54
CA LEU A 14 18.35 3.09 -6.68
C LEU A 14 19.05 2.59 -5.42
N GLY A 15 20.20 3.19 -5.10
CA GLY A 15 20.96 2.87 -3.89
C GLY A 15 21.71 1.53 -3.90
N ALA A 16 21.64 0.75 -4.98
CA ALA A 16 22.44 -0.46 -5.15
C ALA A 16 23.93 -0.12 -5.32
N SER A 17 24.83 -0.98 -4.83
CA SER A 17 26.27 -0.81 -5.00
C SER A 17 26.64 -0.72 -6.49
N GLY A 18 27.27 0.37 -6.90
CA GLY A 18 27.66 0.62 -8.30
C GLY A 18 26.56 1.25 -9.17
N SER A 19 25.38 1.57 -8.63
CA SER A 19 24.35 2.29 -9.37
C SER A 19 24.80 3.73 -9.66
N PRO A 20 24.66 4.24 -10.90
CA PRO A 20 24.96 5.62 -11.23
C PRO A 20 23.88 6.61 -10.72
N VAL A 21 22.77 6.09 -10.19
CA VAL A 21 21.66 6.89 -9.65
C VAL A 21 21.55 6.67 -8.15
N SER A 22 21.89 7.71 -7.39
CA SER A 22 21.78 7.70 -5.92
C SER A 22 20.39 8.10 -5.43
N GLY A 23 20.01 7.72 -4.22
CA GLY A 23 18.75 8.14 -3.62
C GLY A 23 18.08 7.05 -2.79
N PRO A 24 17.07 7.40 -1.98
CA PRO A 24 16.30 6.42 -1.23
C PRO A 24 15.53 5.52 -2.19
N GLN A 25 15.49 4.21 -1.90
CA GLN A 25 14.57 3.30 -2.57
C GLN A 25 13.12 3.66 -2.23
N PHE A 26 12.21 3.46 -3.17
CA PHE A 26 10.81 3.78 -2.98
C PHE A 26 9.88 2.92 -3.83
N GLY A 27 8.68 2.72 -3.30
CA GLY A 27 7.54 2.14 -4.01
C GLY A 27 6.54 3.21 -4.41
N GLY A 28 5.68 2.84 -5.34
CA GLY A 28 4.50 3.60 -5.76
C GLY A 28 3.48 2.64 -6.33
N ASN A 29 2.30 3.16 -6.61
CA ASN A 29 1.17 2.42 -7.15
C ASN A 29 0.93 2.84 -8.60
N CYS A 30 0.75 4.15 -8.83
CA CYS A 30 0.54 4.73 -10.16
C CYS A 30 1.27 6.07 -10.22
N ALA A 31 2.48 6.07 -10.76
CA ALA A 31 3.28 7.27 -10.84
C ALA A 31 2.95 8.11 -12.10
N VAL A 32 2.81 9.41 -11.92
CA VAL A 32 2.70 10.42 -12.98
C VAL A 32 4.04 11.18 -13.07
N GLY A 33 4.58 11.26 -14.28
CA GLY A 33 5.72 12.13 -14.59
C GLY A 33 5.29 13.58 -14.67
N GLY A 34 6.02 14.48 -14.03
CA GLY A 34 5.79 15.91 -14.09
C GLY A 34 6.76 16.63 -15.02
N PRO A 35 6.74 17.97 -15.00
CA PRO A 35 7.50 18.79 -15.91
C PRO A 35 8.95 18.97 -15.45
N TRP A 36 9.77 19.41 -16.39
CA TRP A 36 11.09 19.92 -16.09
C TRP A 36 10.98 21.29 -15.41
N MET A 37 11.44 21.39 -14.17
CA MET A 37 11.47 22.65 -13.43
C MET A 37 12.77 23.40 -13.72
N ALA A 38 12.67 24.40 -14.58
CA ALA A 38 13.77 25.32 -14.91
C ALA A 38 13.83 26.57 -14.00
N GLY A 39 12.86 26.75 -13.09
CA GLY A 39 12.52 28.05 -12.48
C GLY A 39 13.44 28.58 -11.38
N GLN A 40 13.65 29.90 -11.39
CA GLN A 40 14.52 30.68 -10.48
C GLN A 40 13.97 30.84 -9.05
N ASN A 41 12.70 30.51 -8.80
CA ASN A 41 12.03 30.67 -7.49
C ASN A 41 12.13 29.41 -6.60
N MET A 42 12.88 28.40 -7.04
CA MET A 42 13.29 27.25 -6.22
C MET A 42 14.79 27.40 -5.89
N PRO A 43 15.28 26.85 -4.77
CA PRO A 43 16.70 26.93 -4.42
C PRO A 43 17.54 26.32 -5.55
N ALA A 44 18.77 26.78 -5.75
CA ALA A 44 19.65 26.31 -6.83
C ALA A 44 19.74 24.78 -6.94
N GLY A 45 19.73 24.06 -5.80
CA GLY A 45 19.74 22.59 -5.77
C GLY A 45 18.45 21.89 -6.20
N TYR A 46 17.34 22.62 -6.42
CA TYR A 46 16.05 22.12 -6.89
C TYR A 46 15.75 22.52 -8.34
N GLN A 47 16.59 23.36 -8.93
CA GLN A 47 16.50 23.74 -10.33
C GLN A 47 17.01 22.60 -11.21
N ASN A 48 16.63 22.60 -12.49
CA ASN A 48 17.05 21.60 -13.47
C ASN A 48 16.71 20.15 -13.06
N SER A 49 15.50 19.96 -12.53
CA SER A 49 15.00 18.68 -12.04
C SER A 49 13.58 18.43 -12.55
N THR A 50 13.19 17.17 -12.65
CA THR A 50 11.78 16.78 -12.87
C THR A 50 11.17 16.23 -11.58
N PHE A 51 9.86 16.35 -11.45
CA PHE A 51 9.10 15.97 -10.27
C PHE A 51 8.08 14.91 -10.67
N HIS A 52 8.11 13.77 -10.01
CA HIS A 52 7.17 12.67 -10.27
C HIS A 52 6.34 12.46 -9.02
N GLY A 53 5.07 12.09 -9.18
CA GLY A 53 4.21 11.83 -8.03
C GLY A 53 3.44 10.54 -8.20
N ASP A 54 2.89 10.05 -7.10
CA ASP A 54 2.15 8.80 -7.07
C ASP A 54 0.71 9.01 -6.63
N TYR A 55 -0.22 8.36 -7.33
CA TYR A 55 -1.64 8.40 -7.00
C TYR A 55 -1.92 7.85 -5.59
N ALA A 56 -1.61 6.58 -5.31
CA ALA A 56 -2.09 5.95 -4.08
C ALA A 56 -1.17 6.19 -2.88
N SER A 57 0.15 6.29 -3.09
CA SER A 57 1.12 6.58 -2.03
C SER A 57 1.23 8.08 -1.73
N GLY A 58 0.72 8.95 -2.59
CA GLY A 58 0.61 10.38 -2.36
C GLY A 58 1.94 11.07 -2.05
N TRP A 59 3.03 10.64 -2.71
CA TRP A 59 4.31 11.33 -2.67
C TRP A 59 4.55 12.10 -3.97
N ILE A 60 5.38 13.14 -3.91
CA ILE A 60 6.13 13.70 -5.03
C ILE A 60 7.62 13.53 -4.71
N ARG A 61 8.42 13.13 -5.70
CA ARG A 61 9.87 12.94 -5.63
C ARG A 61 10.56 13.73 -6.73
N ARG A 62 11.76 14.22 -6.44
CA ARG A 62 12.57 15.02 -7.37
C ARG A 62 13.66 14.16 -7.98
N PHE A 63 13.74 14.15 -9.30
CA PHE A 63 14.75 13.43 -10.07
C PHE A 63 15.70 14.45 -10.70
N MET A 64 16.99 14.26 -10.44
CA MET A 64 18.06 15.09 -10.96
C MET A 64 18.76 14.39 -12.11
N PHE A 65 19.24 15.19 -13.06
CA PHE A 65 19.90 14.74 -14.26
C PHE A 65 21.22 15.50 -14.47
N ASN A 66 22.21 14.84 -15.07
CA ASN A 66 23.43 15.49 -15.51
C ASN A 66 23.23 16.25 -16.83
N GLU A 67 24.30 16.90 -17.31
CA GLU A 67 24.31 17.67 -18.57
C GLU A 67 24.01 16.81 -19.81
N GLN A 68 24.14 15.49 -19.71
CA GLN A 68 23.81 14.53 -20.77
C GLN A 68 22.38 13.98 -20.66
N ASN A 69 21.52 14.59 -19.82
CA ASN A 69 20.15 14.13 -19.54
C ASN A 69 20.07 12.70 -19.01
N GLN A 70 21.10 12.24 -18.29
CA GLN A 70 21.08 10.96 -17.57
C GLN A 70 20.68 11.21 -16.11
N PRO A 71 19.81 10.37 -15.52
CA PRO A 71 19.45 10.51 -14.11
C PRO A 71 20.68 10.25 -13.23
N VAL A 72 20.85 11.06 -12.18
CA VAL A 72 22.00 10.95 -11.25
C VAL A 72 21.57 10.83 -9.79
N SER A 73 20.40 11.37 -9.44
CA SER A 73 19.84 11.16 -8.12
C SER A 73 18.33 11.30 -8.06
N VAL A 74 17.73 10.65 -7.06
CA VAL A 74 16.34 10.84 -6.66
C VAL A 74 16.30 11.29 -5.21
N HIS A 75 15.43 12.26 -4.91
CA HIS A 75 15.24 12.81 -3.58
C HIS A 75 13.75 12.81 -3.23
N ASP A 76 13.45 12.63 -1.94
CA ASP A 76 12.12 12.93 -1.42
C ASP A 76 11.84 14.42 -1.59
N PHE A 77 10.63 14.75 -2.01
CA PHE A 77 10.21 16.14 -2.16
C PHE A 77 9.01 16.47 -1.27
N ALA A 78 7.96 15.65 -1.34
CA ALA A 78 6.79 15.79 -0.49
C ALA A 78 6.04 14.46 -0.34
N THR A 79 5.37 14.25 0.80
CA THR A 79 4.59 13.04 1.11
C THR A 79 3.24 13.44 1.71
N GLY A 80 2.29 12.50 1.80
CA GLY A 80 0.97 12.77 2.38
C GLY A 80 0.08 13.69 1.52
N LEU A 81 0.35 13.74 0.22
CA LEU A 81 -0.32 14.65 -0.71
C LEU A 81 -1.69 14.13 -1.20
N GLY A 82 -2.02 12.86 -0.94
CA GLY A 82 -3.21 12.18 -1.44
C GLY A 82 -3.11 11.81 -2.93
N ALA A 83 -4.24 11.73 -3.62
CA ALA A 83 -4.34 11.21 -4.98
C ALA A 83 -3.73 12.14 -6.05
N VAL A 84 -2.41 12.11 -6.24
CA VAL A 84 -1.70 12.94 -7.24
C VAL A 84 -1.92 12.37 -8.65
N VAL A 85 -2.59 13.13 -9.52
CA VAL A 85 -2.87 12.70 -10.91
C VAL A 85 -2.23 13.60 -11.98
N TRP A 86 -1.66 14.72 -11.58
CA TRP A 86 -0.99 15.66 -12.46
C TRP A 86 0.00 16.51 -11.68
N ILE A 87 1.12 16.85 -12.31
CA ILE A 87 2.13 17.77 -11.79
C ILE A 87 2.48 18.77 -12.89
N GLY A 88 2.64 20.04 -12.52
CA GLY A 88 2.89 21.15 -13.43
C GLY A 88 3.90 22.17 -12.87
N ALA A 89 4.57 22.87 -13.78
CA ALA A 89 5.43 24.00 -13.45
C ALA A 89 4.55 25.24 -13.50
N GLY A 90 4.37 25.89 -12.35
CA GLY A 90 3.61 27.12 -12.28
C GLY A 90 4.36 28.29 -12.89
N PRO A 91 3.65 29.33 -13.38
CA PRO A 91 4.28 30.59 -13.79
C PRO A 91 4.98 31.32 -12.63
N ASP A 92 4.65 30.95 -11.39
CA ASP A 92 5.27 31.41 -10.16
C ASP A 92 6.55 30.63 -9.78
N GLY A 93 6.95 29.65 -10.57
CA GLY A 93 8.11 28.79 -10.32
C GLY A 93 7.88 27.73 -9.22
N CYS A 94 6.64 27.59 -8.74
CA CYS A 94 6.25 26.54 -7.81
C CYS A 94 5.90 25.23 -8.54
N VAL A 95 5.90 24.12 -7.81
CA VAL A 95 5.41 22.83 -8.31
C VAL A 95 3.91 22.74 -8.02
N TRP A 96 3.09 22.68 -9.05
CA TRP A 96 1.64 22.54 -8.94
C TRP A 96 1.24 21.08 -9.10
N TYR A 97 0.16 20.65 -8.44
CA TYR A 97 -0.37 19.30 -8.61
C TYR A 97 -1.89 19.24 -8.41
N MET A 98 -2.54 18.31 -9.09
CA MET A 98 -3.96 18.01 -8.87
C MET A 98 -4.10 16.86 -7.88
N LYS A 99 -4.88 17.09 -6.83
CA LYS A 99 -5.30 16.09 -5.86
C LYS A 99 -6.72 15.62 -6.20
N TYR A 100 -6.80 14.48 -6.87
CA TYR A 100 -8.03 13.98 -7.48
C TYR A 100 -9.14 13.71 -6.46
N ASN A 101 -8.84 13.03 -5.36
CA ASN A 101 -9.84 12.58 -4.40
C ASN A 101 -10.54 13.71 -3.63
N THR A 102 -10.00 14.94 -3.66
CA THR A 102 -10.61 16.12 -3.05
C THR A 102 -10.92 17.23 -4.05
N ASN A 103 -10.72 17.00 -5.36
CA ASN A 103 -10.94 17.99 -6.42
C ASN A 103 -10.16 19.31 -6.21
N GLU A 104 -8.92 19.22 -5.72
CA GLU A 104 -8.10 20.39 -5.40
C GLU A 104 -6.92 20.55 -6.37
N LEU A 105 -6.67 21.80 -6.78
CA LEU A 105 -5.39 22.20 -7.38
C LEU A 105 -4.52 22.81 -6.27
N ARG A 106 -3.34 22.25 -6.04
CA ARG A 106 -2.41 22.66 -4.98
C ARG A 106 -1.07 23.08 -5.57
N ARG A 107 -0.31 23.89 -4.84
CA ARG A 107 1.06 24.29 -5.21
C ARG A 107 2.02 24.12 -4.04
N ILE A 108 3.26 23.74 -4.35
CA ILE A 108 4.40 23.61 -3.43
C ILE A 108 5.44 24.64 -3.89
N CYS A 109 5.60 25.67 -3.07
CA CYS A 109 6.52 26.77 -3.35
C CYS A 109 7.68 26.72 -2.37
N TYR A 110 8.88 27.05 -2.82
CA TYR A 110 9.95 27.40 -1.91
C TYR A 110 9.73 28.82 -1.40
N THR A 111 9.68 28.99 -0.09
CA THR A 111 9.54 30.30 0.54
C THR A 111 10.65 30.46 1.57
N LEU A 112 11.66 31.29 1.27
CA LEU A 112 12.69 31.72 2.24
C LEU A 112 12.12 32.54 3.43
N ALA A 113 10.83 32.89 3.39
CA ALA A 113 10.19 33.89 4.24
C ALA A 113 8.92 33.42 4.95
N VAL A 114 8.57 32.13 4.89
CA VAL A 114 7.40 31.59 5.59
C VAL A 114 7.87 30.41 6.44
N ASN A 115 7.79 30.59 7.74
CA ASN A 115 7.94 29.52 8.71
C ASN A 115 6.74 28.56 8.59
N LEU A 116 6.98 27.26 8.58
CA LEU A 116 5.93 26.24 8.49
C LEU A 116 5.47 25.83 9.89
N PRO A 117 4.22 25.42 10.08
CA PRO A 117 3.79 24.92 11.38
C PRO A 117 4.56 23.64 11.73
N PRO A 118 4.82 23.38 13.01
CA PRO A 118 5.50 22.16 13.43
C PRO A 118 4.65 20.92 13.10
N VAL A 119 5.26 19.74 13.16
CA VAL A 119 4.57 18.44 13.14
C VAL A 119 4.53 17.91 14.57
N ALA A 120 3.33 17.76 15.13
CA ALA A 120 3.14 17.18 16.45
C ALA A 120 3.03 15.66 16.36
N VAL A 121 3.87 14.93 17.10
CA VAL A 121 3.80 13.47 17.24
C VAL A 121 3.75 13.14 18.72
N ALA A 122 2.72 12.40 19.12
CA ALA A 122 2.51 11.96 20.49
C ALA A 122 2.38 10.43 20.53
N THR A 123 3.04 9.80 21.49
CA THR A 123 2.90 8.37 21.79
C THR A 123 2.67 8.16 23.28
N GLN A 124 2.15 6.99 23.66
CA GLN A 124 1.86 6.63 25.05
C GLN A 124 2.25 5.19 25.35
N SER A 125 2.66 4.92 26.59
CA SER A 125 3.09 3.58 27.02
C SER A 125 1.97 2.55 27.09
N VAL A 126 0.75 3.00 27.38
CA VAL A 126 -0.46 2.16 27.49
C VAL A 126 -1.68 3.00 27.13
N GLN A 127 -2.62 2.41 26.40
CA GLN A 127 -3.85 3.08 25.97
C GLN A 127 -5.03 2.81 26.92
N TYR A 128 -5.11 1.60 27.49
CA TYR A 128 -6.22 1.21 28.35
C TYR A 128 -5.80 0.29 29.49
N GLY A 129 -6.62 0.21 30.53
CA GLY A 129 -6.40 -0.69 31.67
C GLY A 129 -7.23 -0.33 32.90
N PRO A 130 -7.15 -1.12 33.98
CA PRO A 130 -7.85 -0.82 35.23
C PRO A 130 -7.29 0.45 35.89
N GLY A 131 -8.16 1.19 36.57
CA GLY A 131 -7.78 2.37 37.36
C GLY A 131 -7.20 1.99 38.74
N PRO A 132 -6.24 2.75 39.30
CA PRO A 132 -5.55 3.90 38.71
C PRO A 132 -4.54 3.48 37.62
N LEU A 133 -4.61 4.11 36.45
CA LEU A 133 -3.77 3.80 35.30
C LEU A 133 -2.68 4.86 35.11
N THR A 134 -1.41 4.48 35.24
CA THR A 134 -0.27 5.40 35.00
C THR A 134 0.23 5.26 33.57
N VAL A 135 0.32 6.38 32.86
CA VAL A 135 0.69 6.47 31.45
C VAL A 135 1.88 7.41 31.30
N ASN A 136 2.91 6.94 30.59
CA ASN A 136 4.05 7.76 30.18
C ASN A 136 3.83 8.22 28.74
N PHE A 137 3.95 9.52 28.50
CA PHE A 137 3.80 10.12 27.18
C PHE A 137 5.15 10.48 26.59
N ASN A 138 5.24 10.51 25.27
CA ASN A 138 6.45 10.87 24.55
C ASN A 138 6.14 11.71 23.30
N ALA A 139 6.72 12.91 23.23
CA ALA A 139 6.63 13.83 22.10
C ALA A 139 7.88 13.90 21.20
N SER A 140 8.88 13.04 21.42
CA SER A 140 10.20 13.10 20.76
C SER A 140 10.16 12.89 19.25
N GLY A 141 9.05 12.40 18.70
CA GLY A 141 8.84 12.30 17.25
C GLY A 141 8.40 13.62 16.61
N SER A 142 8.12 14.67 17.40
CA SER A 142 7.70 15.97 16.89
C SER A 142 8.87 16.71 16.25
N SER A 143 8.61 17.44 15.18
CA SER A 143 9.65 18.13 14.42
C SER A 143 9.16 19.46 13.88
N ASP A 144 10.06 20.43 13.80
CA ASP A 144 9.86 21.66 13.05
C ASP A 144 10.46 21.49 11.64
N PRO A 145 9.75 21.83 10.55
CA PRO A 145 10.29 21.71 9.20
C PRO A 145 11.57 22.52 8.95
N GLU A 146 11.75 23.63 9.67
CA GLU A 146 12.95 24.47 9.63
C GLU A 146 14.01 24.03 10.68
N ASN A 147 13.78 22.94 11.40
CA ASN A 147 14.55 22.48 12.56
C ASN A 147 14.65 23.53 13.67
N GLY A 148 13.63 24.39 13.79
CA GLY A 148 13.44 25.31 14.89
C GLY A 148 13.28 24.62 16.24
N ALA A 149 13.54 25.37 17.32
CA ALA A 149 13.32 24.88 18.67
C ALA A 149 11.82 24.72 18.94
N LEU A 150 11.44 23.60 19.56
CA LEU A 150 10.06 23.29 19.90
C LEU A 150 9.79 23.47 21.39
N THR A 151 8.58 23.89 21.71
CA THR A 151 8.00 23.83 23.05
C THR A 151 6.76 22.94 23.04
N TYR A 152 6.48 22.33 24.19
CA TYR A 152 5.42 21.33 24.33
C TYR A 152 4.41 21.80 25.37
N PHE A 153 3.15 21.47 25.14
CA PHE A 153 2.08 21.67 26.09
C PHE A 153 1.12 20.49 26.07
N TRP A 154 1.02 19.80 27.19
CA TRP A 154 0.15 18.66 27.38
C TRP A 154 -1.05 19.02 28.25
N ASN A 155 -2.25 18.83 27.71
CA ASN A 155 -3.50 18.81 28.46
C ASN A 155 -4.01 17.37 28.53
N PHE A 156 -4.20 16.85 29.74
CA PHE A 156 -4.56 15.45 29.96
C PHE A 156 -6.06 15.17 29.95
N GLY A 157 -6.92 16.20 29.86
CA GLY A 157 -8.37 16.05 29.76
C GLY A 157 -9.08 15.57 31.04
N ASN A 158 -8.32 15.19 32.09
CA ASN A 158 -8.84 14.68 33.36
C ASN A 158 -8.87 15.74 34.48
N GLY A 159 -8.65 17.02 34.16
CA GLY A 159 -8.55 18.12 35.14
C GLY A 159 -7.23 18.18 35.92
N SER A 160 -6.28 17.28 35.65
CA SER A 160 -4.94 17.36 36.24
C SER A 160 -4.15 18.57 35.71
N PRO A 161 -3.12 19.05 36.43
CA PRO A 161 -2.24 20.10 35.93
C PRO A 161 -1.61 19.74 34.59
N ASN A 162 -1.59 20.69 33.66
CA ASN A 162 -0.91 20.58 32.37
C ASN A 162 0.60 20.36 32.56
N SER A 163 1.30 19.95 31.50
CA SER A 163 2.76 19.81 31.51
C SER A 163 3.41 20.45 30.30
N THR A 164 4.59 21.03 30.50
CA THR A 164 5.46 21.55 29.43
C THR A 164 6.67 20.67 29.15
N LEU A 165 6.79 19.54 29.85
CA LEU A 165 7.84 18.57 29.59
C LEU A 165 7.56 17.85 28.26
N PRO A 166 8.60 17.51 27.48
CA PRO A 166 8.42 16.72 26.26
C PRO A 166 7.83 15.34 26.56
N ASN A 167 8.25 14.71 27.67
CA ASN A 167 7.89 13.33 28.02
C ASN A 167 7.33 13.23 29.45
N PRO A 168 6.10 13.72 29.71
CA PRO A 168 5.50 13.67 31.04
C PRO A 168 4.92 12.29 31.38
N SER A 169 4.67 12.07 32.67
CA SER A 169 3.92 10.90 33.18
C SER A 169 2.69 11.38 33.95
N ARG A 170 1.56 10.66 33.80
CA ARG A 170 0.30 10.97 34.51
C ARG A 170 -0.47 9.72 34.90
N THR A 171 -1.20 9.83 36.00
CA THR A 171 -2.12 8.80 36.50
C THR A 171 -3.56 9.22 36.28
N PHE A 172 -4.35 8.34 35.67
CA PHE A 172 -5.77 8.51 35.40
C PHE A 172 -6.59 7.62 36.33
N THR A 173 -7.71 8.15 36.84
CA THR A 173 -8.56 7.48 37.82
C THR A 173 -10.01 7.59 37.41
N ALA A 174 -10.74 6.48 37.44
CA ALA A 174 -12.18 6.44 37.20
C ALA A 174 -12.90 5.83 38.41
N PRO A 175 -14.22 6.07 38.57
CA PRO A 175 -15.00 5.30 39.54
C PRO A 175 -14.85 3.79 39.30
N PRO A 176 -14.87 2.95 40.35
CA PRO A 176 -14.67 1.50 40.22
C PRO A 176 -15.65 0.88 39.21
N GLY A 177 -15.10 0.20 38.19
CA GLY A 177 -15.89 -0.50 37.18
C GLY A 177 -16.63 0.40 36.19
N VAL A 178 -16.40 1.72 36.23
CA VAL A 178 -16.99 2.66 35.25
C VAL A 178 -15.97 2.91 34.14
N PRO A 179 -16.27 2.49 32.89
CA PRO A 179 -15.44 2.82 31.73
C PRO A 179 -15.36 4.34 31.58
N THR A 180 -14.16 4.89 31.49
CA THR A 180 -13.95 6.34 31.34
C THR A 180 -12.81 6.62 30.39
N THR A 181 -13.09 7.38 29.34
CA THR A 181 -12.10 7.83 28.36
C THR A 181 -11.68 9.28 28.62
N TYR A 182 -10.38 9.53 28.53
CA TYR A 182 -9.77 10.86 28.59
C TYR A 182 -9.08 11.17 27.26
N THR A 183 -9.37 12.35 26.71
CA THR A 183 -8.65 12.87 25.54
C THR A 183 -7.44 13.66 26.00
N VAL A 184 -6.25 13.13 25.72
CA VAL A 184 -4.97 13.80 25.96
C VAL A 184 -4.60 14.58 24.70
N THR A 185 -4.31 15.87 24.85
CA THR A 185 -3.95 16.77 23.75
C THR A 185 -2.52 17.26 23.96
N LEU A 186 -1.66 17.00 22.98
CA LEU A 186 -0.36 17.63 22.82
C LEU A 186 -0.50 18.81 21.86
N THR A 187 -0.06 19.99 22.31
CA THR A 187 0.22 21.14 21.45
C THR A 187 1.72 21.33 21.37
N VAL A 188 2.26 21.34 20.16
CA VAL A 188 3.67 21.66 19.88
C VAL A 188 3.70 23.05 19.28
N THR A 189 4.58 23.92 19.79
CA THR A 189 4.77 25.29 19.31
C THR A 189 6.21 25.50 18.87
N ASP A 190 6.40 26.05 17.68
CA ASP A 190 7.72 26.41 17.14
C ASP A 190 8.30 27.69 17.79
N ASN A 191 9.49 28.09 17.34
CA ASN A 191 10.22 29.23 17.87
C ASN A 191 9.67 30.61 17.44
N ILE A 192 8.64 30.65 16.60
CA ILE A 192 7.96 31.90 16.22
C ILE A 192 6.47 31.91 16.57
N GLY A 193 5.97 30.84 17.20
CA GLY A 193 4.64 30.76 17.79
C GLY A 193 3.58 30.01 16.98
N GLN A 194 3.89 29.35 15.86
CA GLN A 194 2.89 28.48 15.21
C GLN A 194 2.77 27.15 15.94
N THR A 195 1.59 26.54 15.83
CA THR A 195 1.25 25.34 16.58
C THR A 195 0.75 24.20 15.72
N ALA A 196 0.99 22.98 16.21
CA ALA A 196 0.33 21.77 15.75
C ALA A 196 -0.19 20.97 16.93
N ILE A 197 -1.26 20.22 16.70
CA ILE A 197 -1.97 19.48 17.74
C ILE A 197 -1.99 18.00 17.37
N GLN A 198 -1.73 17.14 18.37
CA GLN A 198 -1.97 15.71 18.29
C GLN A 198 -2.80 15.27 19.50
N GLN A 199 -3.76 14.37 19.28
CA GLN A 199 -4.59 13.81 20.34
C GLN A 199 -4.34 12.31 20.52
N LEU A 200 -4.49 11.86 21.76
CA LEU A 200 -4.47 10.46 22.17
C LEU A 200 -5.68 10.20 23.07
N ILE A 201 -6.13 8.95 23.11
CA ILE A 201 -7.14 8.51 24.08
C ILE A 201 -6.47 7.64 25.15
N VAL A 202 -6.84 7.87 26.41
CA VAL A 202 -6.53 6.99 27.55
C VAL A 202 -7.84 6.49 28.12
N SER A 203 -8.04 5.18 28.19
CA SER A 203 -9.30 4.58 28.62
C SER A 203 -9.12 3.76 29.91
N VAL A 204 -9.78 4.17 30.99
CA VAL A 204 -9.70 3.51 32.30
C VAL A 204 -10.91 2.60 32.48
N ASN A 205 -10.69 1.38 32.95
CA ASN A 205 -11.70 0.34 33.15
C ASN A 205 -12.49 0.02 31.87
N ASN A 206 -11.81 0.00 30.72
CA ASN A 206 -12.37 -0.35 29.42
C ASN A 206 -11.41 -1.25 28.65
N THR A 207 -11.93 -2.14 27.81
CA THR A 207 -11.16 -3.01 26.92
C THR A 207 -11.66 -2.89 25.48
N PRO A 208 -10.79 -3.07 24.46
CA PRO A 208 -11.24 -3.01 23.08
C PRO A 208 -12.18 -4.19 22.75
N PRO A 209 -13.11 -4.04 21.79
CA PRO A 209 -14.02 -5.11 21.40
C PRO A 209 -13.29 -6.37 20.96
N ALA A 210 -13.78 -7.55 21.34
CA ALA A 210 -13.32 -8.82 20.78
C ALA A 210 -14.08 -9.09 19.47
N VAL A 211 -13.34 -9.23 18.37
CA VAL A 211 -13.90 -9.33 17.00
C VAL A 211 -13.39 -10.60 16.33
N ASN A 212 -14.29 -11.36 15.70
CA ASN A 212 -13.93 -12.50 14.87
C ASN A 212 -14.79 -12.56 13.61
N ILE A 213 -14.19 -12.42 12.43
CA ILE A 213 -14.88 -12.62 11.14
C ILE A 213 -15.26 -14.10 11.02
N THR A 214 -16.55 -14.38 10.88
CA THR A 214 -17.13 -15.74 10.84
C THR A 214 -17.59 -16.16 9.44
N SER A 215 -17.84 -15.20 8.54
CA SER A 215 -18.40 -15.48 7.21
C SER A 215 -17.36 -15.86 6.16
N ILE A 216 -16.07 -15.61 6.40
CA ILE A 216 -14.98 -15.94 5.48
C ILE A 216 -14.17 -17.11 6.05
N PRO A 217 -14.11 -18.27 5.36
CA PRO A 217 -13.38 -19.44 5.82
C PRO A 217 -11.86 -19.23 5.81
N LEU A 218 -11.14 -20.12 6.50
CA LEU A 218 -9.67 -20.16 6.47
C LEU A 218 -9.21 -21.55 6.02
N PRO A 219 -8.53 -21.69 4.88
CA PRO A 219 -8.27 -20.66 3.86
C PRO A 219 -9.53 -20.27 3.07
N ALA A 220 -9.55 -19.10 2.43
CA ALA A 220 -10.60 -18.66 1.51
C ALA A 220 -10.08 -18.50 0.08
N PHE A 221 -10.92 -18.88 -0.89
CA PHE A 221 -10.60 -18.81 -2.31
C PHE A 221 -11.77 -18.28 -3.13
N TYR A 222 -11.47 -17.63 -4.26
CA TYR A 222 -12.45 -17.23 -5.27
C TYR A 222 -12.11 -17.80 -6.66
N PRO A 223 -13.10 -18.14 -7.50
CA PRO A 223 -12.87 -18.57 -8.89
C PRO A 223 -12.34 -17.42 -9.75
N VAL A 224 -11.44 -17.72 -10.69
CA VAL A 224 -10.97 -16.76 -11.70
C VAL A 224 -11.96 -16.70 -12.87
N GLY A 225 -12.16 -15.50 -13.41
CA GLY A 225 -13.05 -15.20 -14.54
C GLY A 225 -14.51 -14.92 -14.16
N ILE A 226 -14.88 -15.03 -12.88
CA ILE A 226 -16.25 -14.84 -12.40
C ILE A 226 -16.25 -14.03 -11.10
N ASP A 227 -17.10 -13.01 -11.03
CA ASP A 227 -17.33 -12.23 -9.81
C ASP A 227 -18.01 -13.09 -8.74
N THR A 228 -17.50 -13.02 -7.52
CA THR A 228 -17.99 -13.81 -6.38
C THR A 228 -18.41 -12.91 -5.25
N THR A 229 -19.65 -13.04 -4.79
CA THR A 229 -20.14 -12.30 -3.62
C THR A 229 -19.84 -13.06 -2.33
N PHE A 230 -19.09 -12.42 -1.42
CA PHE A 230 -18.89 -12.90 -0.06
C PHE A 230 -19.79 -12.14 0.91
N GLN A 231 -20.51 -12.87 1.75
CA GLN A 231 -21.20 -12.25 2.90
C GLN A 231 -20.16 -11.86 3.95
N LEU A 232 -20.36 -10.72 4.61
CA LEU A 232 -19.48 -10.17 5.64
C LEU A 232 -20.23 -10.14 6.97
N GLN A 233 -19.85 -11.04 7.87
CA GLN A 233 -20.40 -11.18 9.22
C GLN A 233 -19.27 -11.49 10.20
N ALA A 234 -19.46 -11.03 11.44
CA ALA A 234 -18.52 -11.26 12.52
C ALA A 234 -19.25 -11.57 13.82
N ALA A 235 -18.63 -12.39 14.66
CA ALA A 235 -18.96 -12.48 16.08
C ALA A 235 -18.21 -11.36 16.80
N VAL A 236 -18.96 -10.48 17.48
CA VAL A 236 -18.44 -9.30 18.17
C VAL A 236 -18.99 -9.26 19.59
N THR A 237 -18.10 -9.09 20.55
CA THR A 237 -18.45 -8.91 21.96
C THR A 237 -17.57 -7.83 22.57
N ASP A 238 -18.13 -7.09 23.52
CA ASP A 238 -17.40 -6.12 24.32
C ASP A 238 -17.80 -6.32 25.79
N ALA A 239 -16.85 -6.19 26.72
CA ALA A 239 -17.10 -6.45 28.13
C ALA A 239 -17.83 -5.29 28.82
N GLU A 240 -17.66 -4.08 28.31
CA GLU A 240 -18.11 -2.83 28.91
C GLU A 240 -19.28 -2.19 28.15
N HIS A 241 -19.44 -2.50 26.86
CA HIS A 241 -20.39 -1.86 25.96
C HIS A 241 -21.35 -2.85 25.29
N GLY A 242 -22.62 -2.46 25.18
CA GLY A 242 -23.62 -3.23 24.46
C GLY A 242 -23.52 -3.07 22.94
N PRO A 243 -24.17 -3.93 22.12
CA PRO A 243 -24.09 -3.87 20.66
C PRO A 243 -24.46 -2.52 20.03
N ALA A 244 -25.39 -1.77 20.63
CA ALA A 244 -25.82 -0.45 20.15
C ALA A 244 -24.77 0.66 20.37
N GLN A 245 -23.72 0.37 21.15
CA GLN A 245 -22.60 1.27 21.45
C GLN A 245 -21.36 0.94 20.63
N LEU A 246 -21.46 0.01 19.68
CA LEU A 246 -20.37 -0.39 18.80
C LEU A 246 -20.60 0.16 17.38
N THR A 247 -19.53 0.64 16.76
CA THR A 247 -19.52 1.03 15.35
C THR A 247 -18.65 0.07 14.55
N TYR A 248 -19.05 -0.22 13.31
CA TYR A 248 -18.40 -1.16 12.42
C TYR A 248 -17.83 -0.38 11.24
N ALA A 249 -16.73 -0.87 10.68
CA ALA A 249 -16.16 -0.36 9.44
C ALA A 249 -15.51 -1.54 8.70
N TRP A 250 -16.28 -2.15 7.79
CA TRP A 250 -15.78 -3.14 6.85
C TRP A 250 -15.04 -2.45 5.71
N ARG A 251 -14.01 -3.12 5.18
CA ARG A 251 -13.33 -2.69 3.97
C ARG A 251 -12.76 -3.86 3.22
N THR A 252 -12.98 -3.89 1.91
CA THR A 252 -12.35 -4.84 1.00
C THR A 252 -11.25 -4.13 0.23
N THR A 253 -10.07 -4.74 0.14
CA THR A 253 -8.94 -4.19 -0.58
C THR A 253 -8.41 -5.23 -1.55
N LEU A 254 -8.38 -4.91 -2.84
CA LEU A 254 -7.64 -5.70 -3.82
C LEU A 254 -6.15 -5.42 -3.63
N HIS A 255 -5.36 -6.47 -3.48
CA HIS A 255 -3.91 -6.44 -3.56
C HIS A 255 -3.49 -7.04 -4.89
N HIS A 256 -2.73 -6.27 -5.68
CA HIS A 256 -2.05 -6.86 -6.81
C HIS A 256 -0.66 -6.27 -7.04
N ASN A 257 0.28 -7.19 -7.25
CA ASN A 257 1.71 -6.91 -7.30
C ASN A 257 2.16 -6.09 -6.10
N THR A 258 2.60 -4.85 -6.34
CA THR A 258 3.14 -3.96 -5.33
C THR A 258 2.16 -2.88 -4.89
N HIS A 259 0.88 -2.95 -5.30
CA HIS A 259 -0.10 -1.92 -4.97
C HIS A 259 -1.46 -2.47 -4.57
N THR A 260 -2.31 -1.56 -4.07
CA THR A 260 -3.63 -1.90 -3.54
C THR A 260 -4.72 -0.96 -4.03
N HIS A 261 -5.93 -1.49 -4.15
CA HIS A 261 -7.16 -0.75 -4.42
C HIS A 261 -8.14 -0.99 -3.28
N PRO A 262 -8.20 -0.06 -2.32
CA PRO A 262 -9.08 -0.24 -1.18
C PRO A 262 -10.44 0.40 -1.45
N GLU A 263 -11.51 -0.39 -1.33
CA GLU A 263 -12.89 0.06 -1.46
C GLU A 263 -13.27 1.04 -0.34
N PRO A 264 -14.37 1.81 -0.48
CA PRO A 264 -14.93 2.59 0.62
C PRO A 264 -15.24 1.73 1.85
N PHE A 265 -15.29 2.38 3.02
CA PHE A 265 -15.77 1.72 4.23
C PHE A 265 -17.27 1.46 4.17
N ASP A 266 -17.69 0.33 4.73
CA ASP A 266 -19.09 -0.02 4.95
C ASP A 266 -19.35 -0.19 6.45
N ASP A 267 -20.21 0.66 7.01
CA ASP A 267 -20.45 0.74 8.45
C ASP A 267 -21.57 -0.18 8.94
N ASN A 268 -22.12 -1.02 8.07
CA ASN A 268 -23.15 -1.98 8.45
C ASN A 268 -22.57 -3.12 9.32
N VAL A 269 -23.35 -3.57 10.30
CA VAL A 269 -22.99 -4.73 11.15
C VAL A 269 -22.78 -5.99 10.32
N SER A 270 -23.62 -6.20 9.31
CA SER A 270 -23.53 -7.28 8.32
C SER A 270 -23.73 -6.70 6.93
N THR A 271 -22.90 -7.11 5.99
CA THR A 271 -22.97 -6.64 4.60
C THR A 271 -22.45 -7.72 3.64
N SER A 272 -22.13 -7.37 2.41
CA SER A 272 -21.46 -8.24 1.46
C SER A 272 -20.47 -7.46 0.61
N THR A 273 -19.51 -8.15 0.03
CA THR A 273 -18.56 -7.58 -0.92
C THR A 273 -18.49 -8.45 -2.17
N VAL A 274 -18.28 -7.82 -3.32
CA VAL A 274 -18.08 -8.51 -4.59
C VAL A 274 -16.57 -8.56 -4.85
N ILE A 275 -16.07 -9.77 -5.03
CA ILE A 275 -14.68 -10.05 -5.37
C ILE A 275 -14.63 -10.35 -6.86
N SER A 276 -13.90 -9.53 -7.62
CA SER A 276 -13.68 -9.83 -9.03
C SER A 276 -12.77 -11.02 -9.19
N GLY A 277 -13.11 -11.90 -10.14
CA GLY A 277 -12.34 -13.11 -10.44
C GLY A 277 -11.03 -12.84 -11.16
N VAL A 278 -10.18 -11.95 -10.65
CA VAL A 278 -8.90 -11.57 -11.26
C VAL A 278 -7.71 -12.35 -10.66
N GLY A 279 -6.66 -12.52 -11.45
CA GLY A 279 -5.41 -13.18 -11.04
C GLY A 279 -5.10 -14.45 -11.83
N CYS A 280 -4.09 -15.20 -11.37
CA CYS A 280 -3.60 -16.41 -12.04
C CYS A 280 -3.00 -16.16 -13.43
N ASP A 281 -2.36 -15.01 -13.63
CA ASP A 281 -1.68 -14.55 -14.84
C ASP A 281 -0.15 -14.41 -14.65
N GLY A 282 0.39 -15.00 -13.58
CA GLY A 282 1.80 -14.91 -13.19
C GLY A 282 2.10 -13.80 -12.19
N GLU A 283 1.14 -12.93 -11.93
CA GLU A 283 1.24 -11.81 -11.01
C GLU A 283 0.58 -12.14 -9.65
N THR A 284 0.92 -11.38 -8.61
CA THR A 284 0.34 -11.62 -7.28
C THR A 284 -1.04 -10.96 -7.20
N PHE A 285 -2.07 -11.73 -6.85
CA PHE A 285 -3.44 -11.24 -6.67
C PHE A 285 -4.06 -11.88 -5.43
N PHE A 286 -4.67 -11.05 -4.57
CA PHE A 286 -5.55 -11.49 -3.48
C PHE A 286 -6.38 -10.33 -2.98
N TYR A 287 -7.41 -10.62 -2.20
CA TYR A 287 -8.22 -9.61 -1.52
C TYR A 287 -8.04 -9.71 -0.02
N VAL A 288 -7.95 -8.56 0.65
CA VAL A 288 -8.00 -8.45 2.11
C VAL A 288 -9.35 -7.87 2.49
N VAL A 289 -10.14 -8.62 3.26
CA VAL A 289 -11.32 -8.09 3.95
C VAL A 289 -10.92 -7.76 5.38
N SER A 290 -11.02 -6.49 5.74
CA SER A 290 -10.80 -6.00 7.10
C SER A 290 -12.12 -5.58 7.74
N LEU A 291 -12.28 -5.88 9.04
CA LEU A 291 -13.30 -5.28 9.89
C LEU A 291 -12.62 -4.56 11.04
N THR A 292 -12.93 -3.28 11.22
CA THR A 292 -12.65 -2.55 12.45
C THR A 292 -13.94 -2.35 13.23
N VAL A 293 -13.94 -2.71 14.51
CA VAL A 293 -15.05 -2.41 15.44
C VAL A 293 -14.54 -1.46 16.51
N THR A 294 -15.27 -0.39 16.77
CA THR A 294 -14.93 0.62 17.79
C THR A 294 -16.05 0.70 18.84
N ASP A 295 -15.68 0.76 20.11
CA ASP A 295 -16.61 0.96 21.22
C ASP A 295 -16.97 2.44 21.44
N ALA A 296 -17.89 2.71 22.37
CA ALA A 296 -18.28 4.09 22.71
C ALA A 296 -17.18 4.86 23.47
N GLY A 297 -16.19 4.17 24.02
CA GLY A 297 -14.99 4.74 24.62
C GLY A 297 -13.89 5.10 23.61
N GLY A 298 -14.06 4.75 22.33
CA GLY A 298 -13.10 4.96 21.24
C GLY A 298 -12.02 3.90 21.10
N LEU A 299 -12.03 2.81 21.88
CA LEU A 299 -11.11 1.69 21.67
C LEU A 299 -11.61 0.83 20.51
N SER A 300 -10.68 0.29 19.73
CA SER A 300 -11.02 -0.49 18.55
C SER A 300 -10.14 -1.73 18.36
N THR A 301 -10.71 -2.71 17.68
CA THR A 301 -10.02 -3.92 17.22
C THR A 301 -10.23 -4.06 15.72
N THR A 302 -9.13 -4.30 14.99
CA THR A 302 -9.17 -4.63 13.56
C THR A 302 -8.77 -6.08 13.36
N VAL A 303 -9.57 -6.82 12.59
CA VAL A 303 -9.26 -8.18 12.13
C VAL A 303 -9.33 -8.27 10.62
N GLN A 304 -8.59 -9.21 10.03
CA GLN A 304 -8.48 -9.37 8.59
C GLN A 304 -8.65 -10.82 8.15
N ARG A 305 -9.07 -11.01 6.90
CA ARG A 305 -9.09 -12.28 6.17
C ARG A 305 -8.60 -12.06 4.75
N GLU A 306 -7.74 -12.95 4.29
CA GLU A 306 -7.29 -13.00 2.90
C GLU A 306 -8.14 -13.97 2.11
N ILE A 307 -8.42 -13.61 0.86
CA ILE A 307 -9.12 -14.45 -0.12
C ILE A 307 -8.24 -14.50 -1.37
N HIS A 308 -7.82 -15.70 -1.76
CA HIS A 308 -6.88 -15.91 -2.87
C HIS A 308 -7.57 -16.45 -4.13
N PRO A 309 -7.03 -16.19 -5.33
CA PRO A 309 -7.56 -16.80 -6.53
C PRO A 309 -7.32 -18.31 -6.52
N ARG A 310 -8.30 -19.07 -6.97
CA ARG A 310 -8.25 -20.54 -7.01
C ARG A 310 -7.50 -21.04 -8.27
N CYS A 311 -6.22 -20.71 -8.40
CA CYS A 311 -5.44 -21.01 -9.63
C CYS A 311 -5.39 -22.50 -9.98
N PHE A 312 -5.35 -23.38 -8.98
CA PHE A 312 -5.31 -24.84 -9.16
C PHE A 312 -6.59 -25.46 -9.75
N ALA A 313 -7.67 -24.68 -9.93
CA ALA A 313 -8.91 -25.13 -10.54
C ALA A 313 -9.03 -24.71 -12.02
N ILE A 314 -8.05 -23.98 -12.55
CA ILE A 314 -8.01 -23.56 -13.96
C ILE A 314 -7.32 -24.68 -14.76
N ALA A 315 -7.89 -25.05 -15.91
CA ALA A 315 -7.30 -26.09 -16.76
C ALA A 315 -6.00 -25.58 -17.43
N PRO A 316 -4.99 -26.45 -17.64
CA PRO A 316 -3.79 -26.09 -18.36
C PRO A 316 -4.09 -25.75 -19.82
N THR A 317 -3.37 -24.78 -20.37
CA THR A 317 -3.32 -24.50 -21.80
C THR A 317 -2.10 -25.18 -22.40
N ALA A 318 -2.32 -26.17 -23.26
CA ALA A 318 -1.25 -26.85 -23.99
C ALA A 318 -0.74 -25.97 -25.14
N ILE A 319 0.57 -25.76 -25.21
CA ILE A 319 1.24 -25.11 -26.33
C ILE A 319 2.18 -26.12 -26.99
N ILE A 320 2.07 -26.26 -28.31
CA ILE A 320 2.90 -27.16 -29.11
C ILE A 320 3.81 -26.33 -29.99
N LEU A 321 5.12 -26.53 -29.85
CA LEU A 321 6.13 -26.09 -30.81
C LEU A 321 6.73 -27.32 -31.49
N ALA A 322 7.08 -27.20 -32.77
CA ALA A 322 7.74 -28.23 -33.56
C ALA A 322 8.96 -27.64 -34.27
N SER A 323 10.05 -28.40 -34.40
CA SER A 323 11.26 -27.97 -35.11
C SER A 323 11.03 -27.72 -36.59
N THR A 324 10.06 -28.43 -37.18
CA THR A 324 9.59 -28.25 -38.55
C THR A 324 8.15 -28.76 -38.64
N SER A 325 7.38 -28.19 -39.56
CA SER A 325 6.02 -28.64 -39.89
C SER A 325 5.96 -29.46 -41.18
N SER A 326 7.07 -29.57 -41.93
CA SER A 326 7.14 -30.33 -43.19
C SER A 326 8.58 -30.73 -43.56
N GLY A 327 8.72 -31.67 -44.49
CA GLY A 327 10.00 -32.13 -45.01
C GLY A 327 9.90 -33.47 -45.74
N GLU A 328 11.05 -33.98 -46.20
CA GLU A 328 11.14 -35.27 -46.87
C GLU A 328 11.08 -36.43 -45.87
N SER A 329 10.49 -37.56 -46.29
CA SER A 329 10.46 -38.78 -45.48
C SER A 329 11.82 -39.51 -45.52
N PRO A 330 12.34 -40.01 -44.38
CA PRO A 330 11.80 -39.90 -43.02
C PRO A 330 12.05 -38.53 -42.38
N LEU A 331 10.99 -37.91 -41.83
CA LEU A 331 11.06 -36.60 -41.21
C LEU A 331 11.19 -36.71 -39.70
N ALA A 332 12.36 -36.37 -39.16
CA ALA A 332 12.57 -36.22 -37.73
C ALA A 332 12.08 -34.85 -37.25
N VAL A 333 11.09 -34.84 -36.35
CA VAL A 333 10.54 -33.65 -35.71
C VAL A 333 10.78 -33.73 -34.21
N THR A 334 11.35 -32.66 -33.64
CA THR A 334 11.40 -32.48 -32.20
C THR A 334 10.25 -31.57 -31.80
N PHE A 335 9.46 -31.98 -30.82
CA PHE A 335 8.39 -31.18 -30.24
C PHE A 335 8.82 -30.58 -28.92
N ASP A 336 8.27 -29.42 -28.59
CA ASP A 336 8.49 -28.72 -27.35
C ASP A 336 7.15 -28.25 -26.78
N GLY A 337 6.77 -28.85 -25.64
CA GLY A 337 5.58 -28.51 -24.88
C GLY A 337 5.87 -27.61 -23.68
N THR A 338 7.13 -27.21 -23.45
CA THR A 338 7.56 -26.46 -22.26
C THR A 338 6.99 -25.05 -22.20
N GLN A 339 6.42 -24.55 -23.30
CA GLN A 339 5.66 -23.30 -23.34
C GLN A 339 4.20 -23.47 -22.89
N SER A 340 3.74 -24.69 -22.61
CA SER A 340 2.41 -24.91 -22.02
C SER A 340 2.29 -24.17 -20.70
N TYR A 341 1.08 -23.70 -20.37
CA TYR A 341 0.83 -22.87 -19.20
C TYR A 341 -0.24 -23.49 -18.32
N ASP A 342 0.04 -23.60 -17.03
CA ASP A 342 -0.96 -23.85 -16.00
C ASP A 342 -0.70 -22.84 -14.88
N PRO A 343 -1.71 -22.05 -14.47
CA PRO A 343 -1.52 -21.08 -13.39
C PRO A 343 -1.34 -21.73 -12.02
N GLY A 344 -1.65 -23.02 -11.88
CA GLY A 344 -1.22 -23.85 -10.77
C GLY A 344 0.12 -24.53 -11.10
N GLN A 345 0.06 -25.81 -11.43
CA GLN A 345 1.24 -26.63 -11.72
C GLN A 345 0.93 -27.62 -12.84
N ILE A 346 1.75 -27.60 -13.90
CA ILE A 346 1.77 -28.68 -14.89
C ILE A 346 2.37 -29.92 -14.25
N VAL A 347 1.56 -30.97 -14.08
CA VAL A 347 1.97 -32.23 -13.44
C VAL A 347 2.41 -33.31 -14.43
N SER A 348 1.99 -33.23 -15.69
CA SER A 348 2.32 -34.20 -16.73
C SER A 348 2.12 -33.63 -18.14
N TYR A 349 2.77 -34.25 -19.12
CA TYR A 349 2.55 -34.02 -20.56
C TYR A 349 2.01 -35.31 -21.19
N ALA A 350 1.20 -35.17 -22.23
CA ALA A 350 0.74 -36.28 -23.05
C ALA A 350 0.69 -35.84 -24.52
N TRP A 351 1.39 -36.57 -25.38
CA TRP A 351 1.47 -36.34 -26.82
C TRP A 351 0.80 -37.51 -27.54
N ASP A 352 -0.04 -37.18 -28.52
CA ASP A 352 -0.52 -38.11 -29.53
C ASP A 352 0.04 -37.63 -30.87
N PHE A 353 0.78 -38.51 -31.56
CA PHE A 353 1.41 -38.17 -32.84
C PHE A 353 0.53 -38.52 -34.05
N GLY A 354 -0.69 -39.03 -33.85
CA GLY A 354 -1.63 -39.38 -34.92
C GLY A 354 -1.32 -40.69 -35.66
N ASP A 355 -0.16 -41.30 -35.42
CA ASP A 355 0.25 -42.59 -36.00
C ASP A 355 0.13 -43.77 -35.01
N GLY A 356 -0.64 -43.58 -33.94
CA GLY A 356 -0.82 -44.56 -32.87
C GLY A 356 0.32 -44.62 -31.86
N THR A 357 1.35 -43.78 -31.99
CA THR A 357 2.40 -43.62 -30.97
C THR A 357 2.19 -42.38 -30.11
N SER A 358 2.73 -42.39 -28.91
CA SER A 358 2.56 -41.33 -27.92
C SER A 358 3.84 -41.06 -27.12
N SER A 359 3.84 -39.97 -26.34
CA SER A 359 4.92 -39.66 -25.40
C SER A 359 4.39 -38.90 -24.18
N THR A 360 5.12 -39.00 -23.06
CA THR A 360 4.87 -38.21 -21.84
C THR A 360 6.00 -37.24 -21.51
N ASN A 361 7.07 -37.21 -22.31
CA ASN A 361 8.18 -36.26 -22.14
C ASN A 361 7.73 -34.84 -22.54
N ALA A 362 8.25 -33.81 -21.87
CA ALA A 362 7.97 -32.42 -22.20
C ALA A 362 8.51 -32.01 -23.59
N THR A 363 9.62 -32.61 -24.02
CA THR A 363 10.30 -32.32 -25.29
C THR A 363 10.59 -33.61 -26.08
N PRO A 364 9.56 -34.30 -26.61
CA PRO A 364 9.77 -35.57 -27.31
C PRO A 364 10.30 -35.37 -28.73
N SER A 365 10.89 -36.43 -29.28
CA SER A 365 11.28 -36.48 -30.69
C SER A 365 10.55 -37.63 -31.38
N LYS A 366 10.09 -37.40 -32.61
CA LYS A 366 9.35 -38.37 -33.42
C LYS A 366 9.87 -38.35 -34.85
N THR A 367 10.07 -39.52 -35.44
CA THR A 367 10.36 -39.65 -36.87
C THR A 367 9.12 -40.16 -37.59
N PHE A 368 8.64 -39.39 -38.57
CA PHE A 368 7.52 -39.75 -39.43
C PHE A 368 8.07 -40.36 -40.73
N THR A 369 7.71 -41.61 -41.02
CA THR A 369 8.20 -42.35 -42.19
C THR A 369 7.18 -42.41 -43.32
N GLU A 370 5.91 -42.10 -43.04
CA GLU A 370 4.85 -42.07 -44.05
C GLU A 370 4.79 -40.70 -44.74
N THR A 371 4.45 -40.71 -46.03
CA THR A 371 4.25 -39.49 -46.82
C THR A 371 2.79 -39.03 -46.71
N GLY A 372 2.56 -37.77 -46.33
CA GLY A 372 1.22 -37.17 -46.18
C GLY A 372 0.96 -36.69 -44.75
N ASP A 373 -0.15 -35.99 -44.51
CA ASP A 373 -0.54 -35.59 -43.15
C ASP A 373 -0.89 -36.84 -42.32
N PRO A 374 -0.26 -37.06 -41.14
CA PRO A 374 -0.74 -38.06 -40.20
C PRO A 374 -2.17 -37.71 -39.78
N LYS A 375 -3.05 -38.73 -39.69
CA LYS A 375 -4.49 -38.54 -39.46
C LYS A 375 -4.84 -38.11 -38.05
#